data_AF-Q9FL14-F1
#
_entry.id   AF-Q9FL14-F1
#
_cell.length_a   1.000
_cell.length_b   1.000
_cell.length_c   1.000
_cell.angle_alpha   90.00
_cell.angle_beta   90.00
_cell.angle_gamma   90.00
#
_symmetry.space_group_name_H-M   'P 1'
#
loop_
_entity.id
_entity.type
_entity.pdbx_description
1 polymer ?
#
loop_
_entity_poly.entity_id
_entity_poly.type
_entity_poly.pdbx_seq_one_letter_code
_entity_poly.pdbx_strand_id
1 'polypeptide(L)' 'MNFIGDSVARNHMESLLCLLVMLMRPDGHPNSYWGNKWMKGFNDCTHWCLPGPINAWSEFLMAILRQLR' A
#
# COMPACT_ATOMS: atom_id res chain seq x y z
N MET A 1 23.34 -11.38 4.28
CA MET A 1 22.40 -12.15 5.12
C MET A 1 21.39 -12.80 4.18
N ASN A 2 21.48 -14.11 3.94
CA ASN A 2 20.53 -14.80 3.07
C ASN A 2 19.38 -15.34 3.92
N PHE A 3 18.16 -14.89 3.65
CA PHE A 3 16.94 -15.50 4.15
C PHE A 3 16.86 -16.94 3.59
N ILE A 4 17.15 -17.93 4.42
CA ILE A 4 16.81 -19.33 4.14
C ILE A 4 15.31 -19.45 4.43
N GLY A 5 14.49 -19.12 3.44
CA GLY A 5 13.04 -19.26 3.48
C GLY A 5 12.56 -19.85 2.16
N ASP A 6 11.59 -20.75 2.23
CA ASP A 6 10.88 -21.21 1.04
C ASP A 6 10.17 -20.04 0.34
N SER A 7 9.62 -20.30 -0.85
CA SER A 7 8.91 -19.29 -1.64
C SER A 7 7.74 -18.66 -0.85
N VAL A 8 7.13 -19.43 0.04
CA VAL A 8 5.99 -18.99 0.87
C VAL A 8 6.44 -17.99 1.93
N ALA A 9 7.55 -18.26 2.64
CA ALA A 9 8.11 -17.35 3.62
C ALA A 9 8.54 -16.02 3.01
N ARG A 10 9.11 -16.03 1.79
CA ARG A 10 9.44 -14.79 1.07
C ARG A 10 8.19 -13.99 0.72
N ASN A 11 7.15 -14.63 0.18
CA ASN A 11 5.89 -13.95 -0.14
C ASN A 11 5.22 -13.34 1.10
N HIS A 12 5.28 -14.03 2.24
CA HIS A 12 4.80 -13.47 3.50
C HIS A 12 5.60 -12.24 3.94
N MET A 13 6.94 -12.29 3.86
CA MET A 13 7.78 -11.14 4.21
C MET A 13 7.51 -9.92 3.32
N GLU A 14 7.38 -10.10 2.01
CA GLU A 14 7.05 -9.01 1.06
C GLU A 14 5.65 -8.43 1.35
N SER A 15 4.68 -9.29 1.66
CA SER A 15 3.33 -8.87 2.02
C SER A 15 3.30 -8.05 3.32
N LEU A 16 4.07 -8.49 4.33
CA LEU A 16 4.22 -7.77 5.60
C LEU A 16 4.92 -6.43 5.40
N LEU A 17 5.94 -6.36 4.54
CA LEU A 17 6.63 -5.11 4.23
C LEU A 17 5.68 -4.09 3.60
N CYS A 18 4.86 -4.52 2.64
CA CYS A 18 3.84 -3.68 2.02
C CYS A 18 2.85 -3.11 3.07
N LEU A 19 2.38 -3.96 3.99
CA LEU A 19 1.44 -3.57 5.03
C LEU A 19 2.05 -2.54 6.01
N LEU A 20 3.30 -2.76 6.42
CA LEU A 20 4.02 -1.85 7.32
C LEU A 20 4.26 -0.48 6.67
N VAL A 21 4.63 -0.45 5.39
CA VAL A 21 4.83 0.82 4.67
C VAL A 21 3.55 1.64 4.62
N MET A 22 2.39 1.01 4.42
CA MET A 22 1.10 1.73 4.39
C MET A 22 0.70 2.27 5.75
N LEU A 23 0.97 1.53 6.82
CA LEU A 23 0.71 1.99 8.18
C LEU A 23 1.50 3.26 8.52
N MET A 24 2.70 3.41 7.95
CA MET A 24 3.56 4.58 8.14
C MET A 24 3.13 5.81 7.32
N ARG A 25 2.07 5.69 6.49
CA ARG A 25 1.65 6.74 5.56
C ARG A 25 0.22 7.22 5.77
N PRO A 26 -0.19 7.68 6.97
CA PRO A 26 -1.52 8.28 7.14
C PRO A 26 -1.71 9.58 6.34
N ASP A 27 -0.62 10.17 5.83
CA ASP A 27 -0.59 11.36 4.97
C ASP A 27 -1.23 11.14 3.60
N GLY A 28 -1.31 9.90 3.13
CA GLY A 28 -1.82 9.60 1.79
C GLY A 28 -3.35 9.59 1.67
N HIS A 29 -4.08 9.88 2.73
CA HIS A 29 -5.54 9.91 2.71
C HIS A 29 -6.08 11.28 2.24
N PRO A 30 -7.18 11.31 1.48
CA PRO A 30 -7.78 12.55 1.00
C PRO A 30 -8.41 13.39 2.12
N ASN A 31 -8.59 12.83 3.32
CA ASN A 31 -9.11 13.54 4.48
C ASN A 31 -10.48 14.17 4.15
N SER A 32 -10.66 15.49 4.29
CA SER A 32 -11.91 16.17 3.90
C SER A 32 -12.02 16.45 2.39
N TYR A 33 -10.96 16.20 1.61
CA TYR A 33 -10.82 16.58 0.20
C TYR A 33 -11.18 15.48 -0.81
N TRP A 34 -12.11 14.59 -0.44
CA TRP A 34 -12.59 13.48 -1.28
C TRP A 34 -13.87 13.79 -2.06
N GLY A 35 -14.34 15.05 -2.01
CA GLY A 35 -15.44 15.53 -2.86
C GLY A 35 -16.80 14.91 -2.57
N ASN A 36 -17.00 14.34 -1.37
CA ASN A 36 -18.30 13.80 -1.00
C ASN A 36 -19.34 14.95 -0.93
N LYS A 37 -20.53 14.73 -1.49
CA LYS A 37 -21.65 15.67 -1.37
C LYS A 37 -22.57 15.39 -0.17
N TRP A 38 -22.44 14.21 0.44
CA TRP A 38 -23.38 13.66 1.43
C TRP A 38 -22.82 13.53 2.85
N MET A 39 -21.51 13.67 3.04
CA MET A 39 -20.77 13.50 4.31
C MET A 39 -19.83 14.69 4.55
N LYS A 40 -20.32 15.92 4.32
CA LYS A 40 -19.55 17.14 4.59
C LYS A 40 -19.19 17.18 6.08
N GLY A 41 -17.89 17.23 6.38
CA GLY A 41 -17.36 17.25 7.75
C GLY A 41 -16.74 15.93 8.23
N PHE A 42 -16.85 14.84 7.46
CA PHE A 42 -16.15 13.58 7.74
C PHE A 42 -14.87 13.45 6.93
N ASN A 43 -13.82 13.05 7.63
CA ASN A 43 -12.52 12.74 7.07
C ASN A 43 -12.51 11.30 6.55
N ASP A 44 -12.13 11.12 5.29
CA ASP A 44 -11.92 9.81 4.71
C ASP A 44 -10.53 9.29 5.07
N CYS A 45 -10.51 8.26 5.92
CA CYS A 45 -9.30 7.52 6.34
C CYS A 45 -9.23 6.13 5.70
N THR A 46 -10.08 5.85 4.70
CA THR A 46 -10.18 4.52 4.06
C THR A 46 -9.61 4.52 2.64
N HIS A 47 -9.79 5.61 1.89
CA HIS A 47 -9.27 5.72 0.53
C HIS A 47 -7.93 6.45 0.47
N TRP A 48 -7.23 6.30 -0.65
CA TRP A 48 -5.88 6.83 -0.85
C TRP A 48 -5.87 7.82 -2.03
N CYS A 49 -5.15 8.93 -1.88
CA CYS A 49 -4.92 9.89 -2.95
C CYS A 49 -4.05 9.32 -4.07
N LEU A 50 -4.28 9.80 -5.31
CA LEU A 50 -3.38 9.59 -6.45
C LEU A 50 -2.84 10.95 -6.97
N PRO A 51 -1.52 11.06 -7.23
CA PRO A 51 -0.47 10.10 -6.90
C PRO A 51 -0.26 10.00 -5.36
N GLY A 52 0.04 8.80 -4.85
CA GLY A 52 0.14 8.58 -3.40
C GLY A 52 0.64 7.18 -3.00
N PRO A 53 0.40 6.73 -1.76
CA PRO A 53 0.94 5.46 -1.23
C PRO A 53 0.54 4.22 -2.04
N ILE A 54 -0.60 4.29 -2.73
CA ILE A 54 -1.06 3.22 -3.64
C ILE A 54 -0.10 2.96 -4.81
N ASN A 55 0.71 3.95 -5.20
CA ASN A 55 1.72 3.77 -6.25
C ASN A 55 2.79 2.75 -5.84
N ALA A 56 3.15 2.70 -4.54
CA ALA A 56 4.10 1.72 -4.04
C ALA A 56 3.59 0.28 -4.23
N TRP A 57 2.28 0.04 -4.09
CA TRP A 57 1.69 -1.29 -4.31
C TRP A 57 1.85 -1.74 -5.75
N SER A 58 1.65 -0.82 -6.69
CA SER A 58 1.83 -1.11 -8.12
C SER A 58 3.29 -1.43 -8.43
N GLU A 59 4.24 -0.71 -7.84
CA GLU A 59 5.67 -0.98 -7.99
C GLU A 59 6.07 -2.34 -7.40
N PHE A 60 5.59 -2.67 -6.19
CA PHE A 60 5.82 -3.98 -5.57
C PHE A 60 5.21 -5.12 -6.39
N LEU A 61 3.97 -4.97 -6.84
CA LEU A 61 3.32 -5.97 -7.71
C LEU A 61 4.14 -6.20 -8.97
N MET A 62 4.58 -5.12 -9.63
CA MET A 62 5.42 -5.22 -10.82
C MET A 62 6.78 -5.85 -10.53
N ALA A 63 7.36 -5.61 -9.34
CA ALA A 63 8.60 -6.26 -8.93
C ALA A 63 8.43 -7.78 -8.74
N ILE A 64 7.33 -8.22 -8.10
CA ILE A 64 7.01 -9.64 -7.92
C ILE A 64 6.76 -10.31 -9.28
N LEU A 65 5.94 -9.70 -10.14
CA LEU A 65 5.65 -10.24 -11.47
C LEU A 65 6.91 -10.39 -12.32
N ARG A 66 7.88 -9.48 -12.19
CA ARG A 66 9.19 -9.59 -12.87
C ARG A 66 10.06 -10.73 -12.33
N GLN A 67 9.91 -11.12 -11.07
CA GLN A 67 10.64 -12.25 -10.48
C GLN A 67 10.04 -13.61 -10.85
N LEU A 68 8.76 -13.65 -11.27
CA LEU A 68 8.07 -14.85 -11.74
C LEU A 68 8.35 -15.19 -13.21
N ARG A 69 9.07 -14.33 -13.94
CA ARG A 69 9.46 -14.51 -15.34
C ARG A 69 10.95 -14.76 -15.46
#